data_AF-A0A9Q3S3A1-F1
#
_entry.id   AF-A0A9Q3S3A1-F1
#
_cell.length_a   1.000
_cell.length_b   1.000
_cell.length_c   1.000
_cell.angle_alpha   90.00
_cell.angle_beta   90.00
_cell.angle_gamma   90.00
#
_symmetry.space_group_name_H-M   'P 1'
#
loop_
_entity.id
_entity.type
_entity.pdbx_description
1 polymer ?
#
loop_
_entity_poly.entity_id
_entity_poly.type
_entity_poly.pdbx_seq_one_letter_code
_entity_poly.pdbx_strand_id
1 'polypeptide(L)'
;MRWPNAVLLLLIGGAMLGLIYLVYQTVEAERAERDQSQLTSDIIEELQRVHTAALNGETGQRGYLITLDRRYLRPYQEGSEQIEPALRRMRDLLGDNATTRQQELLDEIDALSRAKFAELETSVLLLEDGRLLDARRQILTDEGQETMERLLRALGEMEEIERDILAEQARDTARIEGRVFPLLAGLIFLLLLAIFLGSRLVSRAARAEAEAAQAAAIGEARDRADLLARELNHRVKNLFAVVLAIVQMSARDKPEAKPVTDAIAQRIRALLTAHEVSQGELDRELASLEALVETSLAPYRSSKHVATISGPEVLLPAKRITPLGLVLHELTTNAVKYGAWSANGEIDVSWTRDDGLVTLVWKETGVKLDGEPDRKGFGSLLMESAARQFGGSVKREFSADGLIVTITAPDSDMPSLATGEPRT
;
A
#
# COMPACT_ATOMS: atom_id res chain seq x y z
N MET A 1 8.66 -12.03 3.85
CA MET A 1 9.40 -10.94 3.16
C MET A 1 9.58 -9.73 4.11
N ARG A 2 10.29 -9.89 5.24
CA ARG A 2 10.42 -8.84 6.31
C ARG A 2 11.77 -8.11 6.32
N TRP A 3 12.83 -8.78 5.85
CA TRP A 3 14.20 -8.27 5.83
C TRP A 3 14.45 -7.03 4.95
N PRO A 4 13.96 -6.94 3.69
CA PRO A 4 14.33 -5.83 2.81
C PRO A 4 13.85 -4.46 3.31
N ASN A 5 12.71 -4.40 4.01
CA ASN A 5 12.16 -3.14 4.52
C ASN A 5 12.87 -2.66 5.79
N ALA A 6 13.28 -3.59 6.65
CA ALA A 6 14.05 -3.25 7.86
C ALA A 6 15.45 -2.74 7.50
N VAL A 7 16.09 -3.37 6.50
CA VAL A 7 17.38 -2.91 5.97
C VAL A 7 17.26 -1.52 5.36
N LEU A 8 16.20 -1.25 4.59
CA LEU A 8 15.97 0.08 3.99
C LEU A 8 15.79 1.18 5.06
N LEU A 9 15.02 0.91 6.13
CA LEU A 9 14.84 1.86 7.23
C LEU A 9 16.15 2.12 8.00
N LEU A 10 16.96 1.08 8.22
CA LEU A 10 18.29 1.22 8.83
C LEU A 10 19.23 2.07 7.95
N LEU A 11 19.20 1.86 6.63
CA LEU A 11 19.99 2.67 5.69
C LEU A 11 19.56 4.14 5.70
N ILE A 12 18.24 4.41 5.71
CA ILE A 12 17.73 5.79 5.80
C ILE A 12 18.12 6.42 7.14
N GLY A 13 17.99 5.70 8.25
CA GLY A 13 18.40 6.18 9.57
C GLY A 13 19.90 6.48 9.64
N GLY A 14 20.74 5.61 9.08
CA GLY A 14 22.18 5.85 8.98
C GLY A 14 22.52 7.07 8.11
N ALA A 15 21.85 7.23 6.97
CA ALA A 15 22.02 8.40 6.11
C ALA A 15 21.59 9.71 6.81
N MET A 16 20.49 9.69 7.55
CA MET A 16 20.05 10.85 8.34
C MET A 16 21.07 11.22 9.42
N LEU A 17 21.60 10.24 10.17
CA LEU A 17 22.63 10.50 11.18
C LEU A 17 23.92 11.08 10.56
N GLY A 18 24.34 10.56 9.42
CA GLY A 18 25.49 11.09 8.68
C GLY A 18 25.28 12.54 8.23
N LEU A 19 24.07 12.87 7.76
CA LEU A 19 23.72 14.22 7.34
C LEU A 19 23.65 15.20 8.52
N ILE A 20 23.07 14.78 9.65
CA ILE A 20 23.03 15.55 10.89
C ILE A 20 24.44 15.85 11.38
N TYR A 21 25.32 14.85 11.36
CA TYR A 21 26.73 15.02 11.72
C TYR A 21 27.43 16.04 10.80
N LEU A 22 27.16 15.99 9.50
CA LEU A 22 27.76 16.92 8.54
C LEU A 22 27.24 18.36 8.71
N VAL A 23 25.95 18.52 9.03
CA VAL A 23 25.38 19.83 9.41
C VAL A 23 26.04 20.35 10.68
N TYR A 24 26.19 19.51 11.71
CA TYR A 24 26.85 19.90 12.95
C TYR A 24 28.30 20.35 12.71
N GLN A 25 29.08 19.59 11.94
CA GLN A 25 30.45 19.98 11.59
C GLN A 25 30.50 21.31 10.82
N THR A 26 29.53 21.55 9.94
CA THR A 26 29.47 22.78 9.14
C THR A 26 29.18 24.00 10.03
N VAL A 27 28.23 23.88 10.97
CA VAL A 27 27.89 24.96 11.92
C VAL A 27 29.05 25.25 12.87
N GLU A 28 29.76 24.21 13.33
CA GLU A 28 30.89 24.39 14.23
C GLU A 28 32.08 25.07 13.53
N ALA A 29 32.34 24.70 12.27
CA ALA A 29 33.34 25.38 11.45
C ALA A 29 32.99 26.86 11.22
N GLU A 30 31.71 27.16 10.98
CA GLU A 30 31.22 28.54 10.80
C GLU A 30 31.44 29.39 12.05
N ARG A 31 31.28 28.83 13.26
CA ARG A 31 31.55 29.55 14.52
C ARG A 31 33.01 29.94 14.66
N ALA A 32 33.93 29.00 14.40
CA ALA A 32 35.36 29.28 14.48
C ALA A 32 35.81 30.33 13.45
N GLU A 33 35.24 30.30 12.24
CA GLU A 33 35.52 31.27 11.18
C GLU A 33 35.02 32.68 11.53
N ARG A 34 33.85 32.80 12.17
CA ARG A 34 33.30 34.08 12.66
C ARG A 34 34.19 34.71 13.74
N ASP A 35 34.67 33.92 14.69
CA ASP A 35 35.56 34.41 15.75
C ASP A 35 36.88 34.95 15.15
N GLN A 36 37.41 34.29 14.11
CA GLN A 36 38.62 34.74 13.40
C GLN A 36 38.38 36.01 12.58
N SER A 37 37.23 36.13 11.90
CA SER A 37 36.85 37.34 11.17
C SER A 37 36.70 38.56 12.10
N GLN A 38 36.14 38.34 13.29
CA GLN A 38 36.03 39.38 14.32
C GLN A 38 37.43 39.80 14.81
N LEU A 39 38.33 38.84 15.05
CA LEU A 39 39.71 39.14 15.45
C LEU A 39 40.44 40.01 14.41
N THR A 40 40.37 39.64 13.12
CA THR A 40 40.98 40.43 12.03
C THR A 40 40.35 41.82 11.93
N SER A 41 39.04 41.95 12.13
CA SER A 41 38.37 43.24 12.14
C SER A 41 38.81 44.14 13.30
N ASP A 42 39.00 43.58 14.49
CA ASP A 42 39.50 44.29 15.66
C ASP A 42 40.95 44.78 15.44
N ILE A 43 41.80 43.97 14.78
CA ILE A 43 43.18 44.37 14.42
C ILE A 43 43.17 45.56 13.45
N ILE A 44 42.31 45.54 12.42
CA ILE A 44 42.17 46.67 11.48
C ILE A 44 41.71 47.93 12.22
N GLU A 45 40.79 47.81 13.19
CA GLU A 45 40.35 48.95 14.00
C GLU A 45 41.50 49.55 14.82
N GLU A 46 42.35 48.71 15.44
CA GLU A 46 43.53 49.17 16.16
C GLU A 46 44.59 49.80 15.24
N LEU A 47 44.82 49.25 14.04
CA LEU A 47 45.69 49.86 13.04
C LEU A 47 45.22 51.27 12.66
N GLN A 48 43.91 51.45 12.48
CA GLN A 48 43.30 52.75 12.22
C GLN A 48 43.45 53.70 13.41
N ARG A 49 43.31 53.21 14.65
CA ARG A 49 43.59 54.01 15.86
C ARG A 49 45.04 54.50 15.90
N VAL A 50 46.01 53.63 15.62
CA VAL A 50 47.45 54.00 15.56
C VAL A 50 47.70 55.02 14.45
N HIS A 51 47.14 54.80 13.26
CA HIS A 51 47.23 55.71 12.13
C HIS A 51 46.68 57.11 12.45
N THR A 52 45.46 57.18 13.00
CA THR A 52 44.83 58.45 13.41
C THR A 52 45.59 59.13 14.54
N ALA A 53 46.09 58.39 15.53
CA ALA A 53 46.89 58.92 16.63
C ALA A 53 48.19 59.56 16.12
N ALA A 54 48.89 58.91 15.20
CA ALA A 54 50.12 59.43 14.61
C ALA A 54 49.87 60.74 13.83
N LEU A 55 48.81 60.80 13.01
CA LEU A 55 48.43 62.00 12.27
C LEU A 55 47.98 63.14 13.19
N ASN A 56 47.22 62.85 14.24
CA ASN A 56 46.79 63.84 15.23
C ASN A 56 47.99 64.36 16.04
N GLY A 57 48.95 63.49 16.38
CA GLY A 57 50.23 63.83 16.98
C GLY A 57 50.96 64.91 16.19
N GLU A 58 51.19 64.64 14.91
CA GLU A 58 51.89 65.57 14.01
C GLU A 58 51.08 66.85 13.75
N THR A 59 49.76 66.73 13.55
CA THR A 59 48.88 67.88 13.31
C THR A 59 48.84 68.81 14.52
N GLY A 60 48.75 68.27 15.73
CA GLY A 60 48.75 69.03 16.98
C GLY A 60 50.07 69.74 17.22
N GLN A 61 51.20 69.05 17.00
CA GLN A 61 52.54 69.63 17.09
C GLN A 61 52.71 70.80 16.10
N ARG A 62 52.39 70.59 14.82
CA ARG A 62 52.50 71.65 13.78
C ARG A 62 51.58 72.84 14.08
N GLY A 63 50.35 72.58 14.54
CA GLY A 63 49.41 73.62 14.95
C GLY A 63 49.96 74.48 16.08
N TYR A 64 50.55 73.85 17.11
CA TYR A 64 51.18 74.56 18.22
C TYR A 64 52.44 75.33 17.78
N LEU A 65 53.28 74.75 16.93
CA LEU A 65 54.47 75.42 16.38
C LEU A 65 54.12 76.71 15.64
N ILE A 66 53.05 76.69 14.83
CA ILE A 66 52.63 77.82 14.00
C ILE A 66 51.97 78.91 14.84
N THR A 67 51.12 78.52 15.80
CA THR A 67 50.24 79.46 16.52
C THR A 67 50.75 79.86 17.90
N LEU A 68 51.63 79.05 18.49
CA LEU A 68 52.06 79.11 19.89
C LEU A 68 50.89 79.04 20.91
N ASP A 69 49.72 78.60 20.46
CA ASP A 69 48.52 78.48 21.29
C ASP A 69 48.33 77.02 21.73
N ARG A 70 48.42 76.81 23.06
CA ARG A 70 48.31 75.48 23.69
C ARG A 70 47.01 74.75 23.36
N ARG A 71 45.95 75.46 22.93
CA ARG A 71 44.71 74.81 22.48
C ARG A 71 44.93 73.87 21.30
N TYR A 72 45.95 74.11 20.47
CA TYR A 72 46.31 73.25 19.34
C TYR A 72 47.11 72.01 19.75
N LEU A 73 47.53 71.87 21.02
CA LEU A 73 48.18 70.64 21.51
C LEU A 73 47.19 69.52 21.82
N ARG A 74 45.88 69.79 21.86
CA ARG A 74 44.87 68.76 22.21
C ARG A 74 44.95 67.51 21.30
N PRO A 75 45.02 67.61 19.95
CA PRO A 75 45.19 66.44 19.09
C PRO A 75 46.48 65.67 19.37
N TYR A 76 47.56 66.37 19.77
CA TYR A 76 48.81 65.72 20.15
C TYR A 76 48.69 64.93 21.45
N GLN A 77 48.03 65.51 22.47
CA GLN A 77 47.77 64.84 23.75
C GLN A 77 46.90 63.60 23.53
N GLU A 78 45.81 63.73 22.77
CA GLU A 78 44.92 62.60 22.44
C GLU A 78 45.68 61.50 21.68
N GLY A 79 46.51 61.85 20.71
CA GLY A 79 47.33 60.87 19.98
C GLY A 79 48.34 60.16 20.87
N SER A 80 49.03 60.90 21.74
CA SER A 80 50.04 60.33 22.64
C SER A 80 49.42 59.41 23.71
N GLU A 81 48.21 59.70 24.16
CA GLU A 81 47.49 58.85 25.13
C GLU A 81 46.96 57.56 24.49
N GLN A 82 46.65 57.58 23.19
CA GLN A 82 46.04 56.45 22.47
C GLN A 82 47.06 55.50 21.83
N ILE A 83 48.25 55.98 21.47
CA ILE A 83 49.21 55.19 20.69
C ILE A 83 49.67 53.92 21.42
N GLU A 84 50.01 54.04 22.70
CA GLU A 84 50.56 52.92 23.47
C GLU A 84 49.50 51.87 23.85
N PRO A 85 48.27 52.26 24.29
CA PRO A 85 47.17 51.30 24.44
C PRO A 85 46.82 50.56 23.15
N ALA A 86 46.78 51.24 22.00
CA ALA A 86 46.44 50.63 20.72
C ALA A 86 47.49 49.59 20.27
N LEU A 87 48.78 49.93 20.40
CA LEU A 87 49.89 48.99 20.09
C LEU A 87 49.89 47.76 20.99
N ARG A 88 49.64 47.94 22.31
CA ARG A 88 49.51 46.81 23.24
C ARG A 88 48.35 45.91 22.87
N ARG A 89 47.18 46.48 22.59
CA ARG A 89 46.00 45.69 22.22
C ARG A 89 46.21 44.95 20.90
N MET A 90 46.84 45.59 19.91
CA MET A 90 47.20 44.93 18.64
C MET A 90 48.14 43.74 18.86
N ARG A 91 49.12 43.87 19.76
CA ARG A 91 50.01 42.76 20.15
C ARG A 91 49.26 41.61 20.83
N ASP A 92 48.32 41.93 21.73
CA ASP A 92 47.50 40.93 22.41
C ASP A 92 46.56 40.19 21.43
N LEU A 93 45.98 40.91 20.46
CA LEU A 93 45.08 40.34 19.44
C LEU A 93 45.84 39.41 18.47
N LEU A 94 47.03 39.81 18.03
CA LEU A 94 47.87 39.01 17.13
C LEU A 94 48.40 37.74 17.80
N GLY A 95 48.80 37.84 19.08
CA GLY A 95 49.22 36.71 19.91
C GLY A 95 50.27 35.80 19.25
N ASP A 96 50.17 34.50 19.53
CA ASP A 96 51.09 33.48 18.98
C ASP A 96 50.76 33.08 17.52
N ASN A 97 49.62 33.50 16.99
CA ASN A 97 49.13 33.10 15.66
C ASN A 97 49.61 34.05 14.54
N ALA A 98 50.32 35.12 14.87
CA ALA A 98 50.81 36.09 13.89
C ALA A 98 51.84 35.48 12.95
N THR A 99 51.73 35.79 11.66
CA THR A 99 52.77 35.45 10.68
C THR A 99 54.06 36.20 11.00
N THR A 100 55.19 35.66 10.54
CA THR A 100 56.50 36.32 10.68
C THR A 100 56.47 37.75 10.16
N ARG A 101 55.79 38.01 9.03
CA ARG A 101 55.69 39.35 8.46
C ARG A 101 54.84 40.29 9.32
N GLN A 102 53.72 39.83 9.87
CA GLN A 102 52.89 40.61 10.80
C GLN A 102 53.66 40.97 12.09
N GLN A 103 54.47 40.04 12.61
CA GLN A 103 55.31 40.30 13.79
C GLN A 103 56.38 41.36 13.49
N GLU A 104 57.08 41.23 12.37
CA GLU A 104 58.07 42.21 11.91
C GLU A 104 57.46 43.60 11.73
N LEU A 105 56.31 43.70 11.06
CA LEU A 105 55.60 44.96 10.84
C LEU A 105 55.13 45.56 12.16
N LEU A 106 54.63 44.76 13.10
CA LEU A 106 54.20 45.26 14.40
C LEU A 106 55.37 45.80 15.23
N ASP A 107 56.52 45.14 15.20
CA ASP A 107 57.75 45.63 15.84
C ASP A 107 58.28 46.90 15.18
N GLU A 108 58.22 46.98 13.84
CA GLU A 108 58.57 48.18 13.08
C GLU A 108 57.63 49.35 13.42
N ILE A 109 56.31 49.11 13.46
CA ILE A 109 55.30 50.11 13.84
C ILE A 109 55.51 50.58 15.28
N ASP A 110 55.77 49.70 16.24
CA ASP A 110 56.03 50.09 17.64
C ASP A 110 57.29 50.95 17.75
N ALA A 111 58.39 50.52 17.12
CA ALA A 111 59.65 51.26 17.14
C ALA A 111 59.51 52.65 16.48
N LEU A 112 58.91 52.72 15.29
CA LEU A 112 58.71 53.98 14.56
C LEU A 112 57.72 54.90 15.29
N SER A 113 56.65 54.36 15.88
CA SER A 113 55.68 55.14 16.67
C SER A 113 56.36 55.76 17.89
N ARG A 114 57.13 54.98 18.66
CA ARG A 114 57.87 55.49 19.82
C ARG A 114 58.88 56.56 19.43
N ALA A 115 59.65 56.32 18.38
CA ALA A 115 60.61 57.29 17.85
C ALA A 115 59.90 58.60 17.44
N LYS A 116 58.75 58.48 16.75
CA LYS A 116 57.99 59.65 16.31
C LYS A 116 57.42 60.44 17.49
N PHE A 117 56.77 59.80 18.45
CA PHE A 117 56.20 60.50 19.60
C PHE A 117 57.27 61.11 20.53
N ALA A 118 58.45 60.49 20.66
CA ALA A 118 59.59 61.08 21.38
C ALA A 118 60.14 62.34 20.67
N GLU A 119 60.20 62.34 19.34
CA GLU A 119 60.54 63.53 18.55
C GLU A 119 59.51 64.64 18.76
N LEU A 120 58.22 64.31 18.65
CA LEU A 120 57.13 65.26 18.86
C LEU A 120 57.16 65.86 20.28
N GLU A 121 57.36 65.04 21.31
CA GLU A 121 57.48 65.47 22.71
C GLU A 121 58.65 66.44 22.91
N THR A 122 59.83 66.09 22.39
CA THR A 122 61.01 66.96 22.46
C THR A 122 60.74 68.31 21.81
N SER A 123 60.12 68.31 20.64
CA SER A 123 59.75 69.53 19.91
C SER A 123 58.72 70.37 20.69
N VAL A 124 57.71 69.74 21.32
CA VAL A 124 56.72 70.44 22.15
C VAL A 124 57.37 71.05 23.40
N LEU A 125 58.23 70.33 24.10
CA LEU A 125 58.95 70.83 25.28
C LEU A 125 59.83 72.04 24.94
N LEU A 126 60.56 72.00 23.81
CA LEU A 126 61.35 73.15 23.35
C LEU A 126 60.49 74.39 23.05
N LEU A 127 59.27 74.19 22.54
CA LEU A 127 58.31 75.29 22.31
C LEU A 127 57.75 75.84 23.62
N GLU A 128 57.46 74.98 24.60
CA GLU A 128 57.01 75.39 25.93
C GLU A 128 58.08 76.17 26.69
N ASP A 129 59.36 75.81 26.55
CA ASP A 129 60.53 76.51 27.12
C ASP A 129 60.89 77.81 26.37
N GLY A 130 60.11 78.19 25.34
CA GLY A 130 60.34 79.40 24.54
C GLY A 130 61.52 79.30 23.57
N ARG A 131 62.10 78.11 23.37
CA ARG A 131 63.24 77.84 22.48
C ARG A 131 62.80 77.56 21.05
N LEU A 132 62.05 78.50 20.45
CA LEU A 132 61.44 78.35 19.12
C LEU A 132 62.44 78.01 18.00
N LEU A 133 63.64 78.60 18.03
CA LEU A 133 64.67 78.36 17.01
C LEU A 133 65.24 76.94 17.08
N ASP A 134 65.34 76.37 18.28
CA ASP A 134 65.83 75.00 18.47
C ASP A 134 64.76 73.99 18.04
N ALA A 135 63.50 74.21 18.42
CA ALA A 135 62.36 73.41 17.95
C ALA A 135 62.23 73.42 16.42
N ARG A 136 62.38 74.59 15.79
CA ARG A 136 62.33 74.71 14.32
C ARG A 136 63.51 74.04 13.64
N ARG A 137 64.71 74.09 14.22
CA ARG A 137 65.90 73.40 13.67
C ARG A 137 65.70 71.88 13.70
N GLN A 138 65.11 71.35 14.76
CA GLN A 138 64.82 69.93 14.90
C GLN A 138 63.79 69.43 13.86
N ILE A 139 62.76 70.22 13.55
CA ILE A 139 61.75 69.82 12.56
C ILE A 139 62.30 69.88 11.12
N LEU A 140 63.30 70.73 10.86
CA LEU A 140 63.93 70.90 9.54
C LEU A 140 64.96 69.81 9.20
N THR A 141 65.19 68.80 10.06
CA THR A 141 66.19 67.75 9.80
C THR A 141 65.70 66.64 8.84
N ASP A 142 64.46 66.72 8.32
CA ASP A 142 63.75 65.71 7.50
C ASP A 142 63.58 64.32 8.16
N GLU A 143 64.32 64.00 9.23
CA GLU A 143 64.30 62.74 9.99
C GLU A 143 62.90 62.43 10.56
N GLY A 144 62.21 63.46 11.05
CA GLY A 144 60.84 63.32 11.56
C GLY A 144 59.81 63.04 10.47
N GLN A 145 60.05 63.51 9.23
CA GLN A 145 59.19 63.22 8.08
C GLN A 145 59.46 61.80 7.57
N GLU A 146 60.72 61.40 7.44
CA GLU A 146 61.10 60.06 6.99
C GLU A 146 60.56 58.98 7.95
N THR A 147 60.67 59.20 9.26
CA THR A 147 60.10 58.30 10.27
C THR A 147 58.58 58.17 10.11
N MET A 148 57.88 59.28 9.84
CA MET A 148 56.44 59.27 9.63
C MET A 148 56.04 58.54 8.34
N GLU A 149 56.75 58.77 7.25
CA GLU A 149 56.49 58.07 5.97
C GLU A 149 56.73 56.55 6.10
N ARG A 150 57.77 56.13 6.82
CA ARG A 150 58.01 54.72 7.13
C ARG A 150 56.92 54.13 8.01
N LEU A 151 56.48 54.86 9.03
CA LEU A 151 55.38 54.43 9.91
C LEU A 151 54.08 54.23 9.13
N LEU A 152 53.69 55.22 8.33
CA LEU A 152 52.47 55.13 7.51
C LEU A 152 52.56 54.01 6.47
N ARG A 153 53.74 53.75 5.91
CA ARG A 153 53.96 52.63 4.99
C ARG A 153 53.81 51.28 5.69
N ALA A 154 54.43 51.10 6.86
CA ALA A 154 54.31 49.87 7.64
C ALA A 154 52.86 49.62 8.10
N LEU A 155 52.14 50.66 8.52
CA LEU A 155 50.72 50.60 8.84
C LEU A 155 49.87 50.20 7.62
N GLY A 156 50.15 50.80 6.46
CA GLY A 156 49.45 50.48 5.22
C GLY A 156 49.68 49.05 4.76
N GLU A 157 50.91 48.55 4.85
CA GLU A 157 51.23 47.16 4.51
C GLU A 157 50.55 46.17 5.46
N MET A 158 50.56 46.45 6.77
CA MET A 158 49.86 45.64 7.75
C MET A 158 48.35 45.64 7.52
N GLU A 159 47.75 46.80 7.22
CA GLU A 159 46.32 46.92 6.89
C GLU A 159 45.97 46.15 5.61
N GLU A 160 46.83 46.16 4.59
CA GLU A 160 46.64 45.40 3.36
C GLU A 160 46.63 43.88 3.65
N ILE A 161 47.57 43.39 4.46
CA ILE A 161 47.62 41.98 4.89
C ILE A 161 46.31 41.58 5.60
N GLU A 162 45.85 42.36 6.57
CA GLU A 162 44.61 42.03 7.31
C GLU A 162 43.36 42.10 6.43
N ARG A 163 43.29 43.08 5.51
CA ARG A 163 42.16 43.19 4.56
C ARG A 163 42.13 42.02 3.58
N ASP A 164 43.27 41.54 3.12
CA ASP A 164 43.36 40.37 2.25
C ASP A 164 42.93 39.09 2.98
N ILE A 165 43.37 38.89 4.23
CA ILE A 165 42.92 37.78 5.08
C ILE A 165 41.40 37.83 5.25
N LEU A 166 40.83 38.99 5.56
CA LEU A 166 39.38 39.17 5.73
C LEU A 166 38.60 38.90 4.43
N ALA A 167 39.14 39.34 3.29
CA ALA A 167 38.53 39.13 1.98
C ALA A 167 38.56 37.65 1.54
N GLU A 168 39.61 36.91 1.91
CA GLU A 168 39.69 35.47 1.68
C GLU A 168 38.67 34.71 2.54
N GLN A 169 38.59 35.02 3.84
CA GLN A 169 37.61 34.43 4.75
C GLN A 169 36.16 34.68 4.28
N ALA A 170 35.83 35.91 3.89
CA ALA A 170 34.47 36.24 3.41
C ALA A 170 34.06 35.43 2.16
N ARG A 171 35.03 35.09 1.28
CA ARG A 171 34.76 34.25 0.10
C ARG A 171 34.51 32.80 0.47
N ASP A 172 35.16 32.28 1.51
CA ASP A 172 34.97 30.91 1.96
C ASP A 172 33.68 30.75 2.78
N THR A 173 33.33 31.73 3.61
CA THR A 173 32.03 31.77 4.31
C THR A 173 30.86 31.70 3.31
N ALA A 174 30.92 32.48 2.23
CA ALA A 174 29.88 32.49 1.19
C ALA A 174 29.73 31.12 0.47
N ARG A 175 30.81 30.34 0.36
CA ARG A 175 30.76 28.98 -0.20
C ARG A 175 30.18 27.96 0.79
N ILE A 176 30.39 28.17 2.09
CA ILE A 176 29.91 27.30 3.17
C ILE A 176 28.41 27.48 3.40
N GLU A 177 27.90 28.72 3.40
CA GLU A 177 26.46 29.00 3.53
C GLU A 177 25.63 28.28 2.45
N GLY A 178 26.17 28.18 1.23
CA GLY A 178 25.53 27.44 0.12
C GLY A 178 25.39 25.92 0.33
N ARG A 179 26.11 25.33 1.30
CA ARG A 179 26.08 23.88 1.58
C ARG A 179 25.06 23.49 2.64
N VAL A 180 24.68 24.39 3.55
CA VAL A 180 23.77 24.05 4.66
C VAL A 180 22.35 23.78 4.17
N PHE A 181 21.81 24.63 3.30
CA PHE A 181 20.46 24.47 2.75
C PHE A 181 20.22 23.14 2.03
N PRO A 182 21.08 22.66 1.11
CA PRO A 182 20.87 21.37 0.46
C PRO A 182 20.99 20.18 1.43
N LEU A 183 21.81 20.28 2.48
CA LEU A 183 21.86 19.25 3.52
C LEU A 183 20.55 19.20 4.32
N LEU A 184 20.03 20.35 4.76
CA LEU A 184 18.73 20.39 5.46
C LEU A 184 17.59 19.87 4.56
N ALA A 185 17.58 20.25 3.28
CA ALA A 185 16.62 19.73 2.31
C ALA A 185 16.74 18.20 2.15
N GLY A 186 17.97 17.67 2.10
CA GLY A 186 18.24 16.24 2.09
C GLY A 186 17.73 15.52 3.35
N LEU A 187 17.88 16.13 4.52
CA LEU A 187 17.39 15.57 5.79
C LEU A 187 15.86 15.46 5.79
N ILE A 188 15.19 16.55 5.40
CA ILE A 188 13.74 16.62 5.30
C ILE A 188 13.24 15.58 4.30
N PHE A 189 13.90 15.45 3.15
CA PHE A 189 13.56 14.44 2.15
C PHE A 189 13.66 13.01 2.69
N LEU A 190 14.76 12.67 3.38
CA LEU A 190 14.93 11.35 4.00
C LEU A 190 13.90 11.08 5.10
N LEU A 191 13.56 12.09 5.90
CA LEU A 191 12.52 12.00 6.93
C LEU A 191 11.15 11.71 6.30
N LEU A 192 10.77 12.47 5.26
CA LEU A 192 9.52 12.26 4.54
C LEU A 192 9.47 10.89 3.86
N LEU A 193 10.58 10.44 3.30
CA LEU A 193 10.71 9.11 2.71
C LEU A 193 10.53 8.00 3.75
N ALA A 194 11.12 8.15 4.94
CA ALA A 194 10.95 7.21 6.06
C ALA A 194 9.48 7.12 6.51
N ILE A 195 8.82 8.28 6.68
CA ILE A 195 7.39 8.35 7.06
C ILE A 195 6.52 7.70 5.97
N PHE A 196 6.78 8.00 4.69
CA PHE A 196 6.06 7.41 3.57
C PHE A 196 6.23 5.88 3.51
N LEU A 197 7.45 5.36 3.65
CA LEU A 197 7.70 3.92 3.70
C LEU A 197 7.04 3.28 4.92
N GLY A 198 7.15 3.89 6.10
CA GLY A 198 6.51 3.41 7.32
C GLY A 198 4.99 3.31 7.18
N SER A 199 4.34 4.36 6.70
CA SER A 199 2.89 4.37 6.46
C SER A 199 2.45 3.32 5.42
N ARG A 200 3.23 3.11 4.35
CA ARG A 200 2.98 2.04 3.37
C ARG A 200 3.07 0.65 3.98
N LEU A 201 4.02 0.40 4.88
CA LEU A 201 4.19 -0.90 5.54
C LEU A 201 3.05 -1.19 6.51
N VAL A 202 2.68 -0.21 7.35
CA VAL A 202 1.53 -0.32 8.26
C VAL A 202 0.24 -0.54 7.48
N SER A 203 0.03 0.24 6.40
CA SER A 203 -1.16 0.10 5.55
C SER A 203 -1.25 -1.28 4.89
N ARG A 204 -0.13 -1.86 4.46
CA ARG A 204 -0.09 -3.22 3.90
C ARG A 204 -0.43 -4.28 4.95
N ALA A 205 0.12 -4.14 6.16
CA ALA A 205 -0.18 -5.06 7.26
C ALA A 205 -1.67 -5.02 7.65
N ALA A 206 -2.23 -3.82 7.81
CA ALA A 206 -3.64 -3.64 8.16
C ALA A 206 -4.60 -4.22 7.10
N ARG A 207 -4.29 -4.06 5.80
CA ARG A 207 -5.11 -4.65 4.72
C ARG A 207 -5.08 -6.18 4.74
N ALA A 208 -3.91 -6.78 4.95
CA ALA A 208 -3.77 -8.23 5.01
C ALA A 208 -4.55 -8.83 6.20
N GLU A 209 -4.53 -8.16 7.36
CA GLU A 209 -5.32 -8.57 8.53
C GLU A 209 -6.83 -8.45 8.27
N ALA A 210 -7.28 -7.37 7.62
CA ALA A 210 -8.68 -7.18 7.28
C ALA A 210 -9.20 -8.22 6.27
N GLU A 211 -8.42 -8.53 5.22
CA GLU A 211 -8.76 -9.57 4.24
C GLU A 211 -8.83 -10.96 4.89
N ALA A 212 -7.88 -11.28 5.78
CA ALA A 212 -7.88 -12.55 6.51
C ALA A 212 -9.09 -12.69 7.44
N ALA A 213 -9.46 -11.62 8.16
CA ALA A 213 -10.63 -11.60 9.03
C ALA A 213 -11.93 -11.77 8.23
N GLN A 214 -12.04 -11.11 7.08
CA GLN A 214 -13.21 -11.23 6.20
C GLN A 214 -13.31 -12.63 5.59
N ALA A 215 -12.20 -13.22 5.15
CA ALA A 215 -12.17 -14.58 4.64
C ALA A 215 -12.60 -15.60 5.70
N ALA A 216 -12.13 -15.45 6.94
CA ALA A 216 -12.53 -16.29 8.06
C ALA A 216 -14.03 -16.16 8.37
N ALA A 217 -14.57 -14.94 8.37
CA ALA A 217 -16.00 -14.70 8.61
C ALA A 217 -16.90 -15.31 7.50
N ILE A 218 -16.47 -15.24 6.24
CA ILE A 218 -17.17 -15.88 5.11
C ILE A 218 -17.13 -17.40 5.25
N GLY A 219 -15.98 -17.97 5.65
CA GLY A 219 -15.84 -19.40 5.90
C GLY A 219 -16.80 -19.89 6.98
N GLU A 220 -16.85 -19.22 8.13
CA GLU A 220 -17.75 -19.58 9.23
C GLU A 220 -19.23 -19.45 8.85
N ALA A 221 -19.59 -18.41 8.08
CA ALA A 221 -20.95 -18.24 7.59
C ALA A 221 -21.36 -19.37 6.62
N ARG A 222 -20.45 -19.80 5.75
CA ARG A 222 -20.67 -20.92 4.83
C ARG A 222 -20.85 -22.24 5.59
N ASP A 223 -19.97 -22.54 6.54
CA ASP A 223 -20.07 -23.76 7.36
C ASP A 223 -21.41 -23.83 8.12
N ARG A 224 -21.88 -22.70 8.66
CA ARG A 224 -23.20 -22.61 9.31
C ARG A 224 -24.34 -22.86 8.32
N ALA A 225 -24.27 -22.30 7.12
CA ALA A 225 -25.29 -22.51 6.09
C ALA A 225 -25.36 -24.00 5.70
N ASP A 226 -24.22 -24.66 5.53
CA ASP A 226 -24.16 -26.09 5.19
C ASP A 226 -24.73 -26.98 6.29
N LEU A 227 -24.47 -26.66 7.56
CA LEU A 227 -25.06 -27.37 8.70
C LEU A 227 -26.58 -27.20 8.74
N LEU A 228 -27.08 -25.98 8.53
CA LEU A 228 -28.52 -25.71 8.48
C LEU A 228 -29.20 -26.44 7.32
N ALA A 229 -28.58 -26.46 6.15
CA ALA A 229 -29.10 -27.17 4.98
C ALA A 229 -29.25 -28.68 5.25
N ARG A 230 -28.25 -29.31 5.88
CA ARG A 230 -28.32 -30.73 6.27
C ARG A 230 -29.45 -31.01 7.27
N GLU A 231 -29.61 -30.16 8.27
CA GLU A 231 -30.68 -30.29 9.27
C GLU A 231 -32.08 -30.11 8.64
N LEU A 232 -32.24 -29.14 7.74
CA LEU A 232 -33.49 -28.95 7.01
C LEU A 232 -33.84 -30.19 6.18
N ASN A 233 -32.88 -30.76 5.46
CA ASN A 233 -33.10 -31.98 4.68
C ASN A 233 -33.52 -33.15 5.57
N HIS A 234 -32.89 -33.34 6.73
CA HIS A 234 -33.30 -34.35 7.69
C HIS A 234 -34.76 -34.14 8.17
N ARG A 235 -35.15 -32.89 8.43
CA ARG A 235 -36.53 -32.56 8.81
C ARG A 235 -37.53 -32.83 7.71
N VAL A 236 -37.19 -32.56 6.46
CA VAL A 236 -38.06 -32.86 5.32
C VAL A 236 -38.30 -34.37 5.21
N LYS A 237 -37.25 -35.19 5.36
CA LYS A 237 -37.41 -36.66 5.41
C LYS A 237 -38.36 -37.11 6.53
N ASN A 238 -38.21 -36.52 7.72
CA ASN A 238 -39.10 -36.82 8.85
C ASN A 238 -40.56 -36.44 8.57
N LEU A 239 -40.81 -35.28 7.95
CA LEU A 239 -42.15 -34.85 7.57
C LEU A 239 -42.79 -35.82 6.57
N PHE A 240 -42.04 -36.27 5.57
CA PHE A 240 -42.53 -37.27 4.62
C PHE A 240 -42.87 -38.61 5.29
N ALA A 241 -42.06 -39.06 6.25
CA ALA A 241 -42.35 -40.27 7.02
C ALA A 241 -43.65 -40.14 7.84
N VAL A 242 -43.89 -38.98 8.46
CA VAL A 242 -45.14 -38.70 9.19
C VAL A 242 -46.35 -38.69 8.26
N VAL A 243 -46.26 -38.01 7.11
CA VAL A 243 -47.35 -37.98 6.12
C VAL A 243 -47.66 -39.39 5.62
N LEU A 244 -46.63 -40.20 5.33
CA LEU A 244 -46.79 -41.59 4.91
C LEU A 244 -47.51 -42.43 5.99
N ALA A 245 -47.15 -42.27 7.26
CA ALA A 245 -47.79 -42.96 8.38
C ALA A 245 -49.27 -42.56 8.53
N ILE A 246 -49.62 -41.27 8.41
CA ILE A 246 -51.01 -40.79 8.46
C ILE A 246 -51.85 -41.40 7.33
N VAL A 247 -51.31 -41.42 6.11
CA VAL A 247 -51.99 -42.02 4.94
C VAL A 247 -52.23 -43.51 5.16
N GLN A 248 -51.23 -44.24 5.64
CA GLN A 248 -51.35 -45.68 5.89
C GLN A 248 -52.29 -46.00 7.06
N MET A 249 -52.27 -45.22 8.14
CA MET A 249 -53.19 -45.38 9.28
C MET A 249 -54.64 -45.12 8.88
N SER A 250 -54.89 -44.17 7.97
CA SER A 250 -56.25 -43.82 7.52
C SER A 250 -56.95 -44.95 6.77
N ALA A 251 -56.20 -45.95 6.30
CA ALA A 251 -56.72 -47.13 5.60
C ALA A 251 -56.94 -48.35 6.50
N ARG A 252 -56.46 -48.31 7.74
CA ARG A 252 -56.31 -49.51 8.61
C ARG A 252 -57.64 -50.23 8.86
N ASP A 253 -58.71 -49.48 9.01
CA ASP A 253 -60.04 -49.99 9.36
C ASP A 253 -61.02 -49.95 8.17
N LYS A 254 -60.53 -49.69 6.95
CA LYS A 254 -61.36 -49.54 5.73
C LYS A 254 -60.75 -50.34 4.57
N PRO A 255 -61.06 -51.65 4.45
CA PRO A 255 -60.51 -52.52 3.41
C PRO A 255 -60.77 -51.98 2.00
N GLU A 256 -61.92 -51.37 1.76
CA GLU A 256 -62.27 -50.75 0.47
C GLU A 256 -61.39 -49.54 0.09
N ALA A 257 -60.78 -48.85 1.05
CA ALA A 257 -59.94 -47.67 0.81
C ALA A 257 -58.45 -48.02 0.57
N LYS A 258 -58.04 -49.25 0.90
CA LYS A 258 -56.65 -49.72 0.86
C LYS A 258 -55.95 -49.54 -0.50
N PRO A 259 -56.59 -49.85 -1.66
CA PRO A 259 -55.95 -49.63 -2.96
C PRO A 259 -55.62 -48.16 -3.24
N VAL A 260 -56.47 -47.24 -2.78
CA VAL A 260 -56.29 -45.80 -2.98
C VAL A 260 -55.19 -45.27 -2.06
N THR A 261 -55.16 -45.69 -0.80
CA THR A 261 -54.11 -45.26 0.14
C THR A 261 -52.74 -45.83 -0.19
N ASP A 262 -52.66 -47.06 -0.71
CA ASP A 262 -51.41 -47.65 -1.19
C ASP A 262 -50.86 -46.87 -2.40
N ALA A 263 -51.74 -46.42 -3.31
CA ALA A 263 -51.35 -45.56 -4.43
C ALA A 263 -50.84 -44.18 -3.95
N ILE A 264 -51.48 -43.57 -2.95
CA ILE A 264 -51.01 -42.30 -2.37
C ILE A 264 -49.66 -42.49 -1.67
N ALA A 265 -49.48 -43.59 -0.93
CA ALA A 265 -48.23 -43.94 -0.27
C ALA A 265 -47.07 -44.15 -1.26
N GLN A 266 -47.31 -44.81 -2.39
CA GLN A 266 -46.31 -44.98 -3.45
C GLN A 266 -45.86 -43.63 -4.03
N ARG A 267 -46.79 -42.69 -4.26
CA ARG A 267 -46.46 -41.35 -4.76
C ARG A 267 -45.66 -40.51 -3.79
N ILE A 268 -45.99 -40.57 -2.50
CA ILE A 268 -45.24 -39.87 -1.46
C ILE A 268 -43.79 -40.37 -1.41
N ARG A 269 -43.57 -41.68 -1.57
CA ARG A 269 -42.22 -42.25 -1.66
C ARG A 269 -41.48 -41.79 -2.92
N ALA A 270 -42.15 -41.76 -4.07
CA ALA A 270 -41.56 -41.25 -5.31
C ALA A 270 -41.14 -39.77 -5.19
N LEU A 271 -41.95 -38.95 -4.52
CA LEU A 271 -41.63 -37.54 -4.26
C LEU A 271 -40.44 -37.39 -3.30
N LEU A 272 -40.35 -38.25 -2.28
CA LEU A 272 -39.20 -38.31 -1.37
C LEU A 272 -37.92 -38.68 -2.11
N THR A 273 -37.94 -39.70 -2.98
CA THR A 273 -36.78 -40.11 -3.78
C THR A 273 -36.34 -39.01 -4.75
N ALA A 274 -37.30 -38.33 -5.40
CA ALA A 274 -36.97 -37.19 -6.26
C ALA A 274 -36.34 -36.03 -5.45
N HIS A 275 -36.84 -35.77 -4.23
CA HIS A 275 -36.25 -34.77 -3.34
C HIS A 275 -34.84 -35.16 -2.89
N GLU A 276 -34.58 -36.43 -2.60
CA GLU A 276 -33.24 -36.93 -2.24
C GLU A 276 -32.26 -36.84 -3.40
N VAL A 277 -32.66 -37.19 -4.62
CA VAL A 277 -31.83 -37.05 -5.83
C VAL A 277 -31.49 -35.58 -6.11
N SER A 278 -32.45 -34.67 -5.90
CA SER A 278 -32.22 -33.23 -6.02
C SER A 278 -31.30 -32.65 -4.93
N GLN A 279 -31.07 -33.38 -3.82
CA GLN A 279 -30.26 -32.94 -2.68
C GLN A 279 -28.95 -33.73 -2.53
N GLY A 280 -28.75 -34.79 -3.31
CA GLY A 280 -27.67 -35.77 -3.18
C GLY A 280 -26.26 -35.19 -3.34
N GLU A 281 -26.13 -34.04 -3.98
CA GLU A 281 -24.93 -33.20 -3.95
C GLU A 281 -25.41 -31.74 -3.94
N LEU A 282 -25.20 -31.04 -2.83
CA LEU A 282 -25.64 -29.64 -2.59
C LEU A 282 -25.17 -28.62 -3.64
N ASP A 283 -24.38 -29.04 -4.64
CA ASP A 283 -23.78 -28.19 -5.69
C ASP A 283 -24.27 -28.48 -7.13
N ARG A 284 -25.15 -29.45 -7.38
CA ARG A 284 -25.63 -29.73 -8.75
C ARG A 284 -27.06 -29.24 -9.00
N GLU A 285 -27.19 -28.18 -9.81
CA GLU A 285 -28.46 -27.70 -10.38
C GLU A 285 -29.11 -28.69 -11.38
N LEU A 286 -28.41 -29.80 -11.69
CA LEU A 286 -28.65 -30.69 -12.82
C LEU A 286 -28.47 -32.16 -12.42
N ALA A 287 -29.34 -33.06 -12.86
CA ALA A 287 -29.17 -34.50 -12.70
C ALA A 287 -29.32 -35.26 -14.03
N SER A 288 -28.65 -36.40 -14.16
CA SER A 288 -28.72 -37.23 -15.37
C SER A 288 -30.10 -37.88 -15.55
N LEU A 289 -30.65 -37.80 -16.76
CA LEU A 289 -31.87 -38.51 -17.17
C LEU A 289 -31.70 -40.03 -17.04
N GLU A 290 -30.52 -40.55 -17.42
CA GLU A 290 -30.19 -41.97 -17.28
C GLU A 290 -30.25 -42.40 -15.81
N ALA A 291 -29.64 -41.62 -14.90
CA ALA A 291 -29.65 -41.91 -13.47
C ALA A 291 -31.08 -41.91 -12.90
N LEU A 292 -31.95 -41.01 -13.37
CA LEU A 292 -33.35 -40.96 -12.97
C LEU A 292 -34.14 -42.19 -13.44
N VAL A 293 -33.92 -42.63 -14.69
CA VAL A 293 -34.55 -43.84 -15.26
C VAL A 293 -34.07 -45.09 -14.53
N GLU A 294 -32.76 -45.23 -14.33
CA GLU A 294 -32.16 -46.36 -13.60
C GLU A 294 -32.72 -46.43 -12.17
N THR A 295 -32.74 -45.30 -11.45
CA THR A 295 -33.28 -45.24 -10.08
C THR A 295 -34.77 -45.63 -10.02
N SER A 296 -35.54 -45.31 -11.06
CA SER A 296 -36.97 -45.62 -11.12
C SER A 296 -37.22 -47.12 -11.36
N LEU A 297 -36.41 -47.76 -12.19
CA LEU A 297 -36.55 -49.17 -12.58
C LEU A 297 -35.87 -50.14 -11.58
N ALA A 298 -34.79 -49.71 -10.92
CA ALA A 298 -33.96 -50.54 -10.05
C ALA A 298 -34.72 -51.35 -8.98
N PRO A 299 -35.80 -50.85 -8.33
CA PRO A 299 -36.51 -51.62 -7.31
C PRO A 299 -37.23 -52.88 -7.83
N TYR A 300 -37.52 -52.94 -9.14
CA TYR A 300 -38.30 -54.02 -9.74
C TYR A 300 -37.52 -54.85 -10.76
N ARG A 301 -36.40 -54.32 -11.29
CA ARG A 301 -35.52 -54.98 -12.24
C ARG A 301 -34.90 -56.24 -11.63
N SER A 302 -34.98 -57.36 -12.35
CA SER A 302 -34.41 -58.65 -11.92
C SER A 302 -34.18 -59.54 -13.13
N SER A 303 -33.65 -60.76 -12.93
CA SER A 303 -33.55 -61.74 -14.01
C SER A 303 -34.90 -62.14 -14.64
N LYS A 304 -36.02 -61.86 -13.97
CA LYS A 304 -37.39 -62.07 -14.49
C LYS A 304 -38.06 -60.79 -15.01
N HIS A 305 -37.49 -59.63 -14.72
CA HIS A 305 -38.02 -58.32 -15.10
C HIS A 305 -36.91 -57.56 -15.84
N VAL A 306 -36.74 -57.91 -17.11
CA VAL A 306 -35.67 -57.38 -17.96
C VAL A 306 -36.07 -55.99 -18.44
N ALA A 307 -35.12 -55.05 -18.34
CA ALA A 307 -35.21 -53.74 -18.95
C ALA A 307 -33.89 -53.35 -19.62
N THR A 308 -33.98 -52.71 -20.77
CA THR A 308 -32.88 -52.04 -21.47
C THR A 308 -33.05 -50.53 -21.36
N ILE A 309 -31.93 -49.83 -21.14
CA ILE A 309 -31.89 -48.38 -20.95
C ILE A 309 -30.81 -47.86 -21.90
N SER A 310 -31.15 -46.92 -22.77
CA SER A 310 -30.19 -46.39 -23.75
C SER A 310 -30.52 -44.96 -24.18
N GLY A 311 -29.50 -44.15 -24.46
CA GLY A 311 -29.68 -42.80 -24.99
C GLY A 311 -28.44 -41.93 -24.78
N PRO A 312 -28.41 -40.73 -25.37
CA PRO A 312 -27.33 -39.78 -25.18
C PRO A 312 -27.33 -39.21 -23.75
N GLU A 313 -26.21 -38.67 -23.30
CA GLU A 313 -26.15 -38.01 -21.99
C GLU A 313 -27.03 -36.75 -21.97
N VAL A 314 -28.02 -36.72 -21.06
CA VAL A 314 -28.95 -35.61 -20.90
C VAL A 314 -28.99 -35.21 -19.42
N LEU A 315 -28.70 -33.93 -19.16
CA LEU A 315 -28.77 -33.34 -17.83
C LEU A 315 -30.06 -32.52 -17.68
N LEU A 316 -30.85 -32.85 -16.66
CA LEU A 316 -32.13 -32.25 -16.35
C LEU A 316 -32.01 -31.25 -15.20
N PRO A 317 -32.55 -30.03 -15.34
CA PRO A 317 -32.71 -29.12 -14.21
C PRO A 317 -33.59 -29.71 -13.10
N ALA A 318 -33.29 -29.38 -11.84
CA ALA A 318 -34.04 -29.85 -10.67
C ALA A 318 -35.58 -29.72 -10.80
N LYS A 319 -36.06 -28.63 -11.41
CA LYS A 319 -37.49 -28.37 -11.66
C LYS A 319 -38.18 -29.43 -12.55
N ARG A 320 -37.44 -30.17 -13.38
CA ARG A 320 -37.96 -31.20 -14.29
C ARG A 320 -37.78 -32.63 -13.78
N ILE A 321 -36.86 -32.84 -12.83
CA ILE A 321 -36.59 -34.15 -12.23
C ILE A 321 -37.83 -34.69 -11.52
N THR A 322 -38.42 -33.91 -10.62
CA THR A 322 -39.57 -34.34 -9.81
C THR A 322 -40.79 -34.78 -10.64
N PRO A 323 -41.30 -33.97 -11.60
CA PRO A 323 -42.45 -34.39 -12.38
C PRO A 323 -42.14 -35.57 -13.32
N LEU A 324 -40.93 -35.65 -13.89
CA LEU A 324 -40.53 -36.78 -14.74
C LEU A 324 -40.35 -38.06 -13.93
N GLY A 325 -39.76 -37.98 -12.74
CA GLY A 325 -39.63 -39.10 -11.82
C GLY A 325 -40.98 -39.69 -11.41
N LEU A 326 -42.01 -38.85 -11.24
CA LEU A 326 -43.38 -39.33 -11.00
C LEU A 326 -43.96 -40.09 -12.20
N VAL A 327 -43.72 -39.63 -13.42
CA VAL A 327 -44.18 -40.32 -14.64
C VAL A 327 -43.48 -41.68 -14.79
N LEU A 328 -42.16 -41.71 -14.64
CA LEU A 328 -41.36 -42.94 -14.72
C LEU A 328 -41.74 -43.94 -13.64
N HIS A 329 -42.01 -43.48 -12.41
CA HIS A 329 -42.48 -44.33 -11.34
C HIS A 329 -43.86 -44.95 -11.67
N GLU A 330 -44.81 -44.15 -12.14
CA GLU A 330 -46.14 -44.65 -12.51
C GLU A 330 -46.05 -45.66 -13.69
N LEU A 331 -45.23 -45.39 -14.71
CA LEU A 331 -44.95 -46.34 -15.80
C LEU A 331 -44.36 -47.65 -15.27
N THR A 332 -43.34 -47.56 -14.41
CA THR A 332 -42.71 -48.74 -13.79
C THR A 332 -43.72 -49.56 -13.00
N THR A 333 -44.56 -48.92 -12.17
CA THR A 333 -45.56 -49.65 -11.39
C THR A 333 -46.66 -50.26 -12.25
N ASN A 334 -47.03 -49.62 -13.36
CA ASN A 334 -48.00 -50.16 -14.31
C ASN A 334 -47.44 -51.37 -15.04
N ALA A 335 -46.17 -51.32 -15.45
CA ALA A 335 -45.50 -52.45 -16.08
C ALA A 335 -45.52 -53.71 -15.20
N VAL A 336 -45.27 -53.56 -13.90
CA VAL A 336 -45.33 -54.67 -12.93
C VAL A 336 -46.76 -55.19 -12.73
N LYS A 337 -47.75 -54.32 -12.62
CA LYS A 337 -49.12 -54.71 -12.24
C LYS A 337 -49.95 -55.20 -13.43
N TYR A 338 -49.78 -54.57 -14.58
CA TYR A 338 -50.69 -54.68 -15.72
C TYR A 338 -49.97 -54.77 -17.08
N GLY A 339 -48.67 -54.45 -17.14
CA GLY A 339 -47.91 -54.34 -18.38
C GLY A 339 -46.93 -55.49 -18.60
N ALA A 340 -45.84 -55.21 -19.32
CA ALA A 340 -44.86 -56.22 -19.77
C ALA A 340 -44.40 -57.14 -18.63
N TRP A 341 -43.98 -56.58 -17.49
CA TRP A 341 -43.45 -57.36 -16.39
C TRP A 341 -44.48 -58.23 -15.65
N SER A 342 -45.78 -57.94 -15.77
CA SER A 342 -46.83 -58.85 -15.27
C SER A 342 -46.92 -60.16 -16.07
N ALA A 343 -46.45 -60.15 -17.32
CA ALA A 343 -46.54 -61.26 -18.28
C ALA A 343 -45.17 -61.82 -18.71
N ASN A 344 -44.09 -61.54 -17.94
CA ASN A 344 -42.70 -61.86 -18.29
C ASN A 344 -42.22 -61.27 -19.64
N GLY A 345 -42.79 -60.12 -20.02
CA GLY A 345 -42.33 -59.30 -21.14
C GLY A 345 -41.12 -58.45 -20.80
N GLU A 346 -40.73 -57.60 -21.75
CA GLU A 346 -39.54 -56.75 -21.66
C GLU A 346 -39.90 -55.26 -21.74
N ILE A 347 -39.05 -54.42 -21.14
CA ILE A 347 -39.17 -52.97 -21.21
C ILE A 347 -37.93 -52.40 -21.89
N ASP A 348 -38.12 -51.61 -22.94
CA ASP A 348 -37.07 -50.79 -23.54
C ASP A 348 -37.34 -49.33 -23.23
N VAL A 349 -36.38 -48.66 -22.59
CA VAL A 349 -36.41 -47.22 -22.35
C VAL A 349 -35.28 -46.60 -23.14
N SER A 350 -35.65 -45.87 -24.18
CA SER A 350 -34.69 -45.17 -25.04
C SER A 350 -35.01 -43.69 -25.12
N TRP A 351 -34.01 -42.83 -25.34
CA TRP A 351 -34.28 -41.42 -25.63
C TRP A 351 -33.33 -40.86 -26.69
N THR A 352 -33.81 -39.83 -27.38
CA THR A 352 -33.01 -39.03 -28.33
C THR A 352 -33.09 -37.54 -27.99
N ARG A 353 -32.13 -36.78 -28.52
CA ARG A 353 -32.05 -35.33 -28.36
C ARG A 353 -31.84 -34.72 -29.75
N ASP A 354 -32.94 -34.29 -30.37
CA ASP A 354 -32.98 -33.80 -31.76
C ASP A 354 -33.91 -32.58 -31.85
N ASP A 355 -33.64 -31.66 -32.78
CA ASP A 355 -34.50 -30.50 -33.10
C ASP A 355 -34.95 -29.67 -31.87
N GLY A 356 -34.10 -29.54 -30.86
CA GLY A 356 -34.40 -28.78 -29.64
C GLY A 356 -35.44 -29.46 -28.72
N LEU A 357 -35.64 -30.77 -28.88
CA LEU A 357 -36.49 -31.60 -28.04
C LEU A 357 -35.71 -32.81 -27.51
N VAL A 358 -35.99 -33.20 -26.27
CA VAL A 358 -35.62 -34.52 -25.73
C VAL A 358 -36.86 -35.40 -25.81
N THR A 359 -36.74 -36.53 -26.49
CA THR A 359 -37.83 -37.50 -26.67
C THR A 359 -37.46 -38.80 -26.01
N LEU A 360 -38.11 -39.13 -24.89
CA LEU A 360 -38.01 -40.42 -24.22
C LEU A 360 -39.13 -41.34 -24.70
N VAL A 361 -38.77 -42.55 -25.09
CA VAL A 361 -39.67 -43.62 -25.51
C VAL A 361 -39.56 -44.75 -24.51
N TRP A 362 -40.68 -45.08 -23.90
CA TRP A 362 -40.85 -46.26 -23.07
C TRP A 362 -41.67 -47.28 -23.85
N LYS A 363 -41.11 -48.45 -24.10
CA LYS A 363 -41.74 -49.51 -24.88
C LYS A 363 -41.85 -50.77 -24.04
N GLU A 364 -43.05 -51.30 -23.95
CA GLU A 364 -43.36 -52.59 -23.34
C GLU A 364 -43.69 -53.60 -24.43
N THR A 365 -43.10 -54.80 -24.36
CA THR A 365 -43.36 -55.91 -25.28
C THR A 365 -43.73 -57.19 -24.52
N GLY A 366 -44.46 -58.09 -25.17
CA GLY A 366 -44.81 -59.39 -24.58
C GLY A 366 -46.03 -59.38 -23.66
N VAL A 367 -46.85 -58.31 -23.71
CA VAL A 367 -48.14 -58.22 -23.03
C VAL A 367 -49.24 -57.93 -24.03
N LYS A 368 -50.31 -58.75 -24.04
CA LYS A 368 -51.49 -58.48 -24.86
C LYS A 368 -52.38 -57.46 -24.15
N LEU A 369 -52.52 -56.28 -24.73
CA LEU A 369 -53.40 -55.23 -24.25
C LEU A 369 -54.61 -55.13 -25.19
N ASP A 370 -55.82 -55.33 -24.66
CA ASP A 370 -57.08 -55.32 -25.42
C ASP A 370 -57.57 -53.88 -25.75
N GLY A 371 -56.66 -53.02 -26.22
CA GLY A 371 -56.93 -51.61 -26.57
C GLY A 371 -56.82 -50.62 -25.41
N GLU A 372 -57.09 -49.34 -25.70
CA GLU A 372 -57.07 -48.27 -24.69
C GLU A 372 -58.15 -48.53 -23.62
N PRO A 373 -57.85 -48.47 -22.31
CA PRO A 373 -58.85 -48.73 -21.28
C PRO A 373 -60.01 -47.72 -21.33
N ASP A 374 -61.26 -48.20 -21.32
CA ASP A 374 -62.50 -47.39 -21.36
C ASP A 374 -62.61 -46.33 -20.24
N ARG A 375 -61.82 -46.45 -19.17
CA ARG A 375 -61.71 -45.45 -18.09
C ARG A 375 -60.32 -44.84 -18.06
N LYS A 376 -60.23 -43.52 -18.26
CA LYS A 376 -59.04 -42.75 -17.88
C LYS A 376 -58.84 -42.81 -16.36
N GLY A 377 -57.99 -43.73 -15.92
CA GLY A 377 -57.59 -43.84 -14.51
C GLY A 377 -56.75 -42.66 -14.02
N PHE A 378 -56.52 -42.59 -12.71
CA PHE A 378 -55.73 -41.52 -12.09
C PHE A 378 -54.31 -41.38 -12.68
N GLY A 379 -53.65 -42.49 -13.06
CA GLY A 379 -52.31 -42.46 -13.66
C GLY A 379 -52.25 -41.65 -14.96
N SER A 380 -53.30 -41.71 -15.78
CA SER A 380 -53.43 -40.90 -17.00
C SER A 380 -53.45 -39.39 -16.70
N LEU A 381 -54.23 -38.99 -15.68
CA LEU A 381 -54.37 -37.59 -15.28
C LEU A 381 -53.08 -37.05 -14.64
N LEU A 382 -52.36 -37.88 -13.89
CA LEU A 382 -51.07 -37.53 -13.30
C LEU A 382 -50.02 -37.31 -14.40
N MET A 383 -49.93 -38.20 -15.39
CA MET A 383 -49.00 -38.05 -16.51
C MET A 383 -49.29 -36.77 -17.33
N GLU A 384 -50.56 -36.48 -17.62
CA GLU A 384 -50.98 -35.25 -18.29
C GLU A 384 -50.67 -33.98 -17.46
N SER A 385 -50.72 -34.05 -16.13
CA SER A 385 -50.36 -32.94 -15.24
C SER A 385 -48.84 -32.76 -15.11
N ALA A 386 -48.09 -33.85 -15.00
CA ALA A 386 -46.64 -33.84 -14.93
C ALA A 386 -46.02 -33.32 -16.23
N ALA A 387 -46.59 -33.70 -17.38
CA ALA A 387 -46.23 -33.18 -18.70
C ALA A 387 -46.22 -31.66 -18.76
N ARG A 388 -47.27 -31.03 -18.23
CA ARG A 388 -47.37 -29.57 -18.15
C ARG A 388 -46.29 -28.94 -17.27
N GLN A 389 -45.88 -29.61 -16.19
CA GLN A 389 -44.88 -29.08 -15.25
C GLN A 389 -43.45 -29.12 -15.81
N PHE A 390 -43.10 -30.12 -16.63
CA PHE A 390 -41.81 -30.12 -17.35
C PHE A 390 -41.87 -29.45 -18.74
N GLY A 391 -43.00 -28.80 -19.07
CA GLY A 391 -43.18 -28.04 -20.31
C GLY A 391 -43.31 -28.88 -21.57
N GLY A 392 -43.71 -30.15 -21.43
CA GLY A 392 -43.68 -31.16 -22.48
C GLY A 392 -45.01 -31.87 -22.72
N SER A 393 -44.97 -33.01 -23.40
CA SER A 393 -46.15 -33.84 -23.68
C SER A 393 -45.88 -35.32 -23.38
N VAL A 394 -46.95 -36.07 -23.08
CA VAL A 394 -46.91 -37.52 -22.90
C VAL A 394 -47.99 -38.13 -23.79
N LYS A 395 -47.57 -38.94 -24.76
CA LYS A 395 -48.46 -39.68 -25.67
C LYS A 395 -48.35 -41.17 -25.39
N ARG A 396 -49.47 -41.88 -25.46
CA ARG A 396 -49.55 -43.33 -25.21
C ARG A 396 -50.22 -44.01 -26.39
N GLU A 397 -49.63 -45.12 -26.83
CA GLU A 397 -50.10 -45.91 -27.95
C GLU A 397 -50.17 -47.37 -27.51
N PHE A 398 -51.39 -47.91 -27.46
CA PHE A 398 -51.65 -49.30 -27.11
C PHE A 398 -51.65 -50.13 -28.39
N SER A 399 -50.85 -51.20 -28.40
CA SER A 399 -50.78 -52.15 -29.50
C SER A 399 -51.10 -53.55 -29.01
N ALA A 400 -51.38 -54.47 -29.93
CA ALA A 400 -51.67 -55.87 -29.61
C ALA A 400 -50.48 -56.60 -28.92
N ASP A 401 -49.28 -56.03 -29.00
CA ASP A 401 -48.03 -56.60 -28.48
C ASP A 401 -47.47 -55.83 -27.26
N GLY A 402 -48.12 -54.74 -26.85
CA GLY A 402 -47.76 -53.98 -25.66
C GLY A 402 -48.02 -52.47 -25.77
N LEU A 403 -47.32 -51.68 -24.96
CA LEU A 403 -47.53 -50.23 -24.78
C LEU A 403 -46.31 -49.44 -25.24
N ILE A 404 -46.54 -48.36 -25.99
CA ILE A 404 -45.52 -47.37 -26.30
C ILE A 404 -45.92 -46.04 -25.65
N VAL A 405 -45.03 -45.45 -24.86
CA VAL A 405 -45.21 -44.12 -24.26
C VAL A 405 -44.10 -43.19 -24.72
N THR A 406 -44.48 -42.10 -25.38
CA THR A 406 -43.56 -41.08 -25.86
C THR A 406 -43.68 -39.83 -25.02
N ILE A 407 -42.60 -39.47 -24.34
CA ILE A 407 -42.48 -38.28 -23.50
C ILE A 407 -41.58 -37.28 -24.21
N THR A 408 -42.09 -36.10 -24.53
CA THR A 408 -41.31 -35.04 -25.18
C THR A 408 -41.16 -33.86 -24.26
N ALA A 409 -39.97 -33.26 -24.19
CA ALA A 409 -39.72 -32.05 -23.42
C ALA A 409 -38.81 -31.08 -24.22
N PRO A 410 -39.00 -29.75 -24.11
CA PRO A 410 -38.13 -28.77 -24.76
C PRO A 410 -36.70 -28.81 -24.22
N ASP A 411 -35.71 -28.82 -25.10
CA ASP A 411 -34.29 -28.82 -24.73
C ASP A 411 -33.79 -27.45 -24.23
N SER A 412 -34.61 -26.40 -24.36
CA SER A 412 -34.24 -24.99 -24.15
C SER A 412 -33.69 -24.62 -22.76
N ASP A 413 -33.85 -25.49 -21.76
CA ASP A 413 -33.33 -25.30 -20.40
C ASP A 413 -32.38 -26.43 -19.95
N MET A 414 -32.05 -27.38 -20.84
CA MET A 414 -31.14 -28.48 -20.54
C MET A 414 -29.75 -28.12 -21.07
N PRO A 415 -28.73 -28.05 -20.20
CA PRO A 415 -27.39 -27.69 -20.65
C PRO A 415 -26.92 -28.65 -21.73
N SER A 416 -26.48 -28.09 -22.84
CA SER A 416 -25.65 -28.81 -23.80
C SER A 416 -24.29 -29.01 -23.16
N LEU A 417 -23.84 -30.25 -23.04
CA LEU A 417 -22.44 -30.51 -22.77
C LEU A 417 -21.68 -30.01 -23.99
N ALA A 418 -21.07 -28.83 -23.88
CA ALA A 418 -20.08 -28.37 -24.84
C ALA A 418 -19.08 -29.52 -25.02
N THR A 419 -18.93 -29.97 -26.26
CA THR A 419 -17.95 -30.97 -26.66
C THR A 419 -16.61 -30.63 -26.04
N GLY A 420 -16.20 -31.43 -25.05
CA GLY A 420 -14.86 -31.33 -24.49
C GLY A 420 -13.85 -31.58 -25.60
N GLU A 421 -13.01 -30.59 -25.86
CA GLU A 421 -11.74 -30.82 -26.55
C GLU A 421 -10.97 -31.91 -25.80
N PRO A 422 -10.33 -32.86 -26.50
CA PRO A 422 -9.49 -33.84 -25.84
C PRO A 422 -8.31 -33.11 -25.17
N ARG A 423 -8.17 -33.32 -23.85
CA ARG A 423 -6.93 -32.99 -23.14
C ARG A 423 -5.78 -33.78 -23.77
N THR A 424 -4.91 -33.08 -24.50
CA THR A 424 -3.51 -33.48 -24.72
C THR A 424 -2.62 -32.68 -23.80
#